data_AF-A0A0B7F6C9-F1
#
_entry.id   AF-A0A0B7F6C9-F1
#
_cell.length_a   1.000
_cell.length_b   1.000
_cell.length_c   1.000
_cell.angle_alpha   90.00
_cell.angle_beta   90.00
_cell.angle_gamma   90.00
#
_symmetry.space_group_name_H-M   'P 1'
#
loop_
_entity.id
_entity.type
_entity.pdbx_description
1 polymer ?
#
loop_
_entity_poly.entity_id
_entity_poly.type
_entity_poly.pdbx_seq_one_letter_code
_entity_poly.pdbx_strand_id
1 'polypeptide(L)'
;MIASGASLTLFRPDIAIDAMGRVLVLKQVDWNALTEIAEEITSLPKPKARPYHPSAWEMNQDVFCVPAQDIYVFKSNVSSVVRVRGWRGERSQLSYPVGNITNLPDSLHSLLIYSREVWRNYIAYREGANKVILDEVRRMFPVEPIHDEHSLDDLD
;
A
#
# COMPACT_ATOMS: atom_id res chain seq x y z
N MET A 1 -10.45 -13.93 4.71
CA MET A 1 -9.59 -14.21 3.53
C MET A 1 -8.96 -12.89 3.08
N ILE A 2 -7.74 -12.60 3.54
CA ILE A 2 -7.06 -11.31 3.32
C ILE A 2 -5.98 -11.56 2.25
N ALA A 3 -6.20 -11.00 1.05
CA ALA A 3 -5.24 -11.08 -0.05
C ALA A 3 -3.94 -10.38 0.36
N SER A 4 -2.89 -11.15 0.65
CA SER A 4 -1.60 -10.63 1.05
C SER A 4 -0.56 -10.83 -0.04
N GLY A 5 -0.01 -9.71 -0.51
CA GLY A 5 1.16 -9.62 -1.37
C GLY A 5 1.81 -8.25 -1.16
N ALA A 6 3.11 -8.20 -0.86
CA ALA A 6 3.87 -6.96 -0.93
C ALA A 6 4.34 -6.80 -2.38
N SER A 7 3.97 -5.67 -2.98
CA SER A 7 4.28 -5.36 -4.38
C SER A 7 5.76 -5.05 -4.60
N LEU A 8 6.36 -4.36 -3.63
CA LEU A 8 7.71 -3.81 -3.66
C LEU A 8 8.08 -3.46 -2.21
N THR A 9 9.30 -3.76 -1.80
CA THR A 9 9.85 -3.33 -0.51
C THR A 9 11.19 -2.65 -0.72
N LEU A 10 11.40 -1.50 -0.10
CA LEU A 10 12.61 -0.69 -0.25
C LEU A 10 13.39 -0.67 1.07
N PHE A 11 14.70 -0.92 1.00
CA PHE A 11 15.61 -0.93 2.14
C PHE A 11 16.79 -0.01 1.88
N ARG A 12 17.16 0.80 2.87
CA ARG A 12 18.38 1.62 2.80
C ARG A 12 19.61 0.71 2.64
N PRO A 13 20.65 1.15 1.91
CA PRO A 13 20.75 2.47 1.27
C PRO A 13 20.07 2.58 -0.11
N ASP A 14 19.92 1.51 -0.87
CA ASP A 14 19.45 1.54 -2.27
C ASP A 14 18.90 0.19 -2.76
N ILE A 15 18.38 -0.62 -1.84
CA ILE A 15 17.91 -1.98 -2.13
C ILE A 15 16.40 -1.99 -2.35
N ALA A 16 15.96 -2.68 -3.41
CA ALA A 16 14.57 -3.02 -3.64
C ALA A 16 14.40 -4.55 -3.66
N ILE A 17 13.32 -5.04 -3.07
CA ILE A 17 12.86 -6.43 -3.19
C ILE A 17 11.51 -6.40 -3.88
N ASP A 18 11.40 -7.08 -5.01
CA ASP A 18 10.13 -7.16 -5.74
C ASP A 18 9.19 -8.25 -5.21
N ALA A 19 7.97 -8.30 -5.76
CA ALA A 19 6.97 -9.32 -5.42
C ALA A 19 7.44 -10.77 -5.67
N MET A 20 8.47 -10.99 -6.49
CA MET A 20 9.07 -12.31 -6.73
C MET A 20 10.22 -12.63 -5.76
N GLY A 21 10.58 -11.71 -4.87
CA GLY A 21 11.70 -11.85 -3.95
C GLY A 21 13.06 -11.57 -4.59
N ARG A 22 13.09 -11.01 -5.80
CA ARG A 22 14.36 -10.62 -6.45
C ARG A 22 14.88 -9.36 -5.79
N VAL A 23 16.15 -9.39 -5.41
CA VAL A 23 16.88 -8.25 -4.88
C VAL A 23 17.43 -7.42 -6.04
N LEU A 24 17.12 -6.14 -6.05
CA LEU A 24 17.55 -5.15 -7.03
C LEU A 24 18.33 -4.06 -6.31
N VAL A 25 19.46 -3.66 -6.88
CA VAL A 25 20.19 -2.46 -6.44
C VAL A 25 19.75 -1.31 -7.33
N LEU A 26 19.15 -0.28 -6.74
CA LEU A 26 18.63 0.88 -7.46
C LEU A 26 19.76 1.86 -7.74
N LYS A 27 19.63 2.63 -8.83
CA LYS A 27 20.50 3.80 -9.01
C LYS A 27 20.15 4.82 -7.93
N GLN A 28 21.16 5.56 -7.47
CA GLN A 28 20.95 6.60 -6.45
C GLN A 28 19.86 7.61 -6.83
N VAL A 29 19.75 7.97 -8.11
CA VAL A 29 18.70 8.86 -8.61
C VAL A 29 17.30 8.27 -8.43
N ASP A 30 17.12 6.99 -8.72
CA ASP A 30 15.83 6.29 -8.58
C ASP A 30 15.48 6.10 -7.10
N TRP A 31 16.48 5.76 -6.28
CA TRP A 31 16.32 5.66 -4.84
C TRP A 31 15.87 6.98 -4.21
N ASN A 32 16.52 8.09 -4.59
CA ASN A 32 16.18 9.41 -4.07
C ASN A 32 14.75 9.79 -4.45
N ALA A 33 14.34 9.57 -5.71
CA ALA A 33 12.97 9.84 -6.16
C ALA A 33 11.93 9.03 -5.40
N LEU A 34 12.15 7.72 -5.19
CA LEU A 34 11.23 6.86 -4.44
C LEU A 34 11.17 7.25 -2.95
N THR A 35 12.29 7.65 -2.36
CA THR A 35 12.35 8.10 -0.97
C THR A 35 11.62 9.45 -0.80
N GLU A 36 11.81 10.39 -1.72
CA GLU A 36 11.12 11.69 -1.70
C GLU A 36 9.60 11.51 -1.80
N ILE A 37 9.13 10.67 -2.73
CA ILE A 37 7.70 10.32 -2.84
C ILE A 37 7.21 9.66 -1.55
N ALA A 38 7.97 8.71 -0.98
CA ALA A 38 7.60 8.04 0.26
C ALA A 38 7.49 9.04 1.44
N GLU A 39 8.36 10.04 1.51
CA GLU A 39 8.29 11.09 2.53
C GLU A 39 7.07 11.99 2.32
N GLU A 40 6.82 12.41 1.09
CA GLU A 40 5.69 13.26 0.73
C GLU A 40 4.36 12.60 1.14
N ILE A 41 4.16 11.33 0.81
CA ILE A 41 2.90 10.64 1.12
C ILE A 41 2.64 10.50 2.62
N THR A 42 3.69 10.49 3.45
CA THR A 42 3.53 10.46 4.92
C THR A 42 3.12 11.81 5.51
N SER A 43 3.31 12.90 4.77
CA SER A 43 2.89 14.24 5.16
C SER A 43 1.45 14.56 4.75
N LEU A 44 0.84 13.73 3.89
CA LEU A 44 -0.53 13.92 3.42
C LEU A 44 -1.53 13.80 4.58
N PRO A 45 -2.65 14.55 4.52
CA PRO A 45 -3.71 14.42 5.51
C PRO A 45 -4.27 13.00 5.51
N LYS A 46 -4.48 12.42 6.70
CA LYS A 46 -5.09 11.11 6.83
C LYS A 46 -6.59 11.20 6.51
N PRO A 47 -7.12 10.35 5.62
CA PRO A 47 -8.56 10.20 5.44
C PRO A 47 -9.24 9.86 6.77
N LYS A 48 -10.49 10.30 6.97
CA LYS A 48 -11.23 9.88 8.16
C LYS A 48 -11.64 8.41 8.02
N ALA A 49 -11.46 7.63 9.09
CA ALA A 49 -12.06 6.30 9.17
C ALA A 49 -13.59 6.40 9.09
N ARG A 50 -14.24 5.39 8.52
CA ARG A 50 -15.70 5.29 8.43
C ARG A 50 -16.17 4.03 9.15
N PRO A 51 -17.46 3.93 9.52
CA PRO A 51 -18.00 2.68 10.07
C PRO A 51 -17.64 1.50 9.16
N TYR A 52 -17.07 0.44 9.72
CA TYR A 52 -16.64 -0.78 9.02
C TYR A 52 -15.51 -0.60 7.98
N HIS A 53 -14.94 0.60 7.83
CA HIS A 53 -13.86 0.88 6.90
C HIS A 53 -12.72 1.69 7.53
N PRO A 54 -11.52 1.12 7.60
CA PRO A 54 -10.34 1.84 8.06
C PRO A 54 -10.03 3.03 7.14
N SER A 55 -9.29 4.02 7.67
CA SER A 55 -8.85 5.21 6.93
C SER A 55 -8.22 4.83 5.58
N ALA A 56 -8.82 5.30 4.49
CA ALA A 56 -8.39 5.02 3.13
C ALA A 56 -8.70 6.17 2.18
N TRP A 57 -7.83 6.38 1.20
CA TRP A 57 -8.11 7.18 0.02
C TRP A 57 -8.99 6.37 -0.91
N GLU A 58 -10.30 6.65 -0.91
CA GLU A 58 -11.28 5.90 -1.69
C GLU A 58 -11.51 6.56 -3.03
N MET A 59 -11.26 5.81 -4.11
CA MET A 59 -11.46 6.25 -5.47
C MET A 59 -12.94 6.19 -5.86
N ASN A 60 -13.40 7.20 -6.61
CA ASN A 60 -14.76 7.24 -7.14
C ASN A 60 -14.95 6.13 -8.19
N GLN A 61 -15.87 5.21 -7.90
CA GLN A 61 -16.04 4.00 -8.69
C GLN A 61 -17.45 3.42 -8.57
N ASP A 62 -17.82 2.64 -9.57
CA ASP A 62 -19.14 2.05 -9.71
C ASP A 62 -19.25 0.66 -9.03
N VAL A 63 -18.16 0.16 -8.43
CA VAL A 63 -18.05 -1.20 -7.87
C VAL A 63 -17.55 -1.16 -6.44
N PHE A 64 -18.27 -1.84 -5.53
CA PHE A 64 -18.00 -1.80 -4.08
C PHE A 64 -16.93 -2.79 -3.58
N CYS A 65 -16.63 -3.86 -4.33
CA CYS A 65 -15.69 -4.93 -3.93
C CYS A 65 -14.35 -4.82 -4.68
N VAL A 66 -13.61 -3.75 -4.43
CA VAL A 66 -12.31 -3.52 -5.07
C VAL A 66 -11.15 -3.69 -4.09
N PRO A 67 -9.99 -4.18 -4.56
CA PRO A 67 -8.83 -4.34 -3.71
C PRO A 67 -8.33 -2.98 -3.18
N ALA A 68 -7.78 -3.03 -1.97
CA ALA A 68 -7.00 -1.95 -1.39
C ALA A 68 -5.51 -2.21 -1.62
N GLN A 69 -4.75 -1.13 -1.75
CA GLN A 69 -3.30 -1.13 -1.78
C GLN A 69 -2.81 -0.39 -0.54
N ASP A 70 -1.97 -1.06 0.24
CA ASP A 70 -1.39 -0.52 1.46
C ASP A 70 0.09 -0.20 1.23
N ILE A 71 0.45 1.03 1.54
CA ILE A 71 1.82 1.52 1.47
C ILE A 71 2.30 1.71 2.92
N TYR A 72 3.34 0.97 3.28
CA TYR A 72 3.97 1.06 4.59
C TYR A 72 5.28 1.82 4.45
N VAL A 73 5.40 2.94 5.16
CA VAL A 73 6.62 3.75 5.21
C VAL A 73 7.15 3.72 6.64
N PHE A 74 8.38 3.21 6.80
CA PHE A 74 9.07 3.14 8.08
C PHE A 74 10.22 4.15 8.10
N LYS A 75 10.15 5.11 9.01
CA LYS A 75 11.23 6.07 9.25
C LYS A 75 11.60 6.06 10.73
N SER A 76 12.77 5.49 11.01
CA SER A 76 13.27 5.28 12.37
C SER A 76 12.28 4.44 13.19
N ASN A 77 11.54 5.05 14.13
CA ASN A 77 10.56 4.39 14.99
C ASN A 77 9.11 4.72 14.62
N VAL A 78 8.88 5.44 13.51
CA VAL A 78 7.54 5.83 13.06
C VAL A 78 7.17 4.98 11.86
N SER A 79 6.06 4.24 11.98
CA SER A 79 5.40 3.56 10.88
C SER A 79 4.19 4.36 10.42
N SER A 80 4.17 4.71 9.13
CA SER A 80 3.01 5.32 8.48
C SER A 80 2.40 4.33 7.50
N VAL A 81 1.08 4.16 7.58
CA VAL A 81 0.32 3.36 6.62
C VAL A 81 -0.56 4.30 5.81
N VAL A 82 -0.41 4.26 4.48
CA VAL A 82 -1.31 4.93 3.55
C VAL A 82 -2.04 3.88 2.74
N ARG A 83 -3.37 3.87 2.87
CA ARG A 83 -4.25 2.92 2.18
C ARG A 83 -4.98 3.61 1.04
N VAL A 84 -4.95 3.03 -0.15
CA VAL A 84 -5.70 3.49 -1.33
C VAL A 84 -6.62 2.37 -1.81
N ARG A 85 -7.91 2.66 -1.99
CA ARG A 85 -8.92 1.66 -2.37
C ARG A 85 -9.56 1.99 -3.71
N GLY A 86 -9.59 1.01 -4.61
CA GLY A 86 -10.26 1.17 -5.91
C GLY A 86 -9.47 1.88 -6.99
N TRP A 87 -8.17 2.07 -6.78
CA TRP A 87 -7.34 2.66 -7.81
C TRP A 87 -7.14 1.71 -9.00
N ARG A 88 -7.42 2.21 -10.21
CA ARG A 88 -7.35 1.45 -11.48
C ARG A 88 -6.40 2.04 -12.51
N GLY A 89 -5.59 3.04 -12.17
CA GLY A 89 -4.63 3.66 -13.08
C GLY A 89 -5.14 4.95 -13.73
N GLU A 90 -6.36 4.93 -14.27
CA GLU A 90 -6.88 6.02 -15.12
C GLU A 90 -7.73 7.06 -14.36
N ARG A 91 -8.36 6.65 -13.26
CA ARG A 91 -9.21 7.55 -12.44
C ARG A 91 -8.39 8.11 -11.29
N SER A 92 -8.44 9.43 -11.11
CA SER A 92 -7.86 10.14 -9.97
C SER A 92 -8.91 10.69 -8.99
N GLN A 93 -10.18 10.81 -9.39
CA GLN A 93 -11.20 11.40 -8.52
C GLN A 93 -11.50 10.52 -7.30
N LEU A 94 -11.58 11.15 -6.12
CA LEU A 94 -11.95 10.49 -4.87
C LEU A 94 -13.48 10.42 -4.70
N SER A 95 -13.98 9.36 -4.05
CA SER A 95 -15.39 9.22 -3.68
C SER A 95 -15.82 10.32 -2.70
N TYR A 96 -14.89 10.78 -1.87
CA TYR A 96 -15.09 11.84 -0.89
C TYR A 96 -13.80 12.66 -0.74
N PRO A 97 -13.92 13.97 -0.48
CA PRO A 97 -12.75 14.80 -0.26
C PRO A 97 -12.01 14.44 1.03
N VAL A 98 -10.68 14.54 1.00
CA VAL A 98 -9.80 14.45 2.17
C VAL A 98 -9.28 15.85 2.48
N GLY A 99 -9.88 16.53 3.45
CA GLY A 99 -9.68 17.98 3.61
C GLY A 99 -10.16 18.71 2.36
N ASN A 100 -9.26 19.45 1.71
CA ASN A 100 -9.55 20.17 0.45
C ASN A 100 -9.19 19.36 -0.81
N ILE A 101 -8.76 18.11 -0.65
CA ILE A 101 -8.25 17.28 -1.74
C ILE A 101 -9.40 16.43 -2.30
N THR A 102 -9.74 16.60 -3.58
CA THR A 102 -10.83 15.89 -4.27
C THR A 102 -10.34 14.85 -5.28
N ASN A 103 -9.05 14.90 -5.63
CA ASN A 103 -8.38 13.93 -6.49
C ASN A 103 -7.22 13.29 -5.73
N LEU A 104 -6.87 12.05 -6.07
CA LEU A 104 -5.71 11.37 -5.54
C LEU A 104 -4.45 12.20 -5.80
N PRO A 105 -3.66 12.54 -4.77
CA PRO A 105 -2.41 13.28 -4.95
C PRO A 105 -1.46 12.58 -5.93
N ASP A 106 -0.75 13.37 -6.73
CA ASP A 106 0.15 12.88 -7.77
C ASP A 106 1.26 11.96 -7.22
N SER A 107 1.75 12.24 -6.01
CA SER A 107 2.73 11.39 -5.32
C SER A 107 2.19 10.00 -5.00
N LEU A 108 0.95 9.91 -4.50
CA LEU A 108 0.27 8.62 -4.31
C LEU A 108 0.02 7.94 -5.66
N HIS A 109 -0.45 8.68 -6.66
CA HIS A 109 -0.72 8.11 -7.98
C HIS A 109 0.55 7.53 -8.61
N SER A 110 1.66 8.27 -8.57
CA SER A 110 2.96 7.86 -9.11
C SER A 110 3.50 6.62 -8.42
N LEU A 111 3.44 6.56 -7.08
CA LEU A 111 3.92 5.40 -6.33
C LEU A 111 3.12 4.13 -6.68
N LEU A 112 1.79 4.25 -6.83
CA LEU A 112 0.94 3.14 -7.24
C LEU A 112 1.28 2.67 -8.66
N ILE A 113 1.59 3.60 -9.59
CA ILE A 113 2.08 3.26 -10.94
C ILE A 113 3.40 2.50 -10.87
N TYR A 114 4.42 3.03 -10.19
CA TYR A 114 5.73 2.39 -10.07
C TYR A 114 5.62 1.01 -9.43
N SER A 115 4.79 0.87 -8.39
CA SER A 115 4.54 -0.42 -7.76
C SER A 115 3.94 -1.44 -8.74
N ARG A 116 3.14 -1.02 -9.72
CA ARG A 116 2.59 -1.88 -10.78
C ARG A 116 3.57 -2.20 -11.90
N GLU A 117 4.61 -1.40 -12.14
CA GLU A 117 5.63 -1.75 -13.14
C GLU A 117 6.40 -3.01 -12.72
N VAL A 118 6.59 -3.18 -11.41
CA VAL A 118 7.10 -4.40 -10.78
C VAL A 118 6.17 -5.61 -11.02
N TRP A 119 4.90 -5.35 -11.36
CA TRP A 119 3.84 -6.33 -11.59
C TRP A 119 3.64 -6.70 -13.07
N ARG A 120 4.52 -6.34 -14.01
CA ARG A 120 4.31 -6.62 -15.46
C ARG A 120 3.89 -8.06 -15.80
N ASN A 121 4.21 -9.04 -14.95
CA ASN A 121 3.76 -10.43 -15.07
C ASN A 121 2.92 -10.95 -13.87
N TYR A 122 2.56 -10.10 -12.91
CA TYR A 122 1.77 -10.49 -11.74
C TYR A 122 0.28 -10.42 -12.06
N ILE A 123 -0.38 -11.58 -11.98
CA ILE A 123 -1.83 -11.67 -12.10
C ILE A 123 -2.41 -11.37 -10.71
N ALA A 124 -2.96 -10.17 -10.54
CA ALA A 124 -3.85 -9.87 -9.43
C ALA A 124 -4.88 -11.01 -9.37
N TYR A 125 -5.06 -11.65 -8.21
CA TYR A 125 -5.90 -12.84 -7.98
C TYR A 125 -5.25 -14.24 -8.10
N ARG A 126 -3.96 -14.39 -8.46
CA ARG A 126 -3.23 -15.62 -8.07
C ARG A 126 -2.56 -15.40 -6.72
N GLU A 127 -3.13 -16.00 -5.68
CA GLU A 127 -2.46 -16.15 -4.40
C GLU A 127 -1.05 -16.74 -4.58
N GLY A 128 -0.08 -16.23 -3.81
CA GLY A 128 1.05 -17.05 -3.41
C GLY A 128 2.39 -16.82 -4.11
N ALA A 129 2.84 -15.58 -4.30
CA ALA A 129 4.28 -15.35 -4.43
C ALA A 129 4.84 -14.78 -3.11
N ASN A 130 5.54 -15.65 -2.38
CA ASN A 130 6.41 -15.34 -1.22
C ASN A 130 5.76 -14.97 0.12
N LYS A 131 4.82 -15.79 0.61
CA LYS A 131 4.37 -15.75 2.02
C LYS A 131 5.55 -15.71 3.02
N VAL A 132 6.66 -16.41 2.72
CA VAL A 132 7.88 -16.42 3.55
C VAL A 132 8.50 -15.02 3.66
N ILE A 133 8.77 -14.33 2.55
CA ILE A 133 9.35 -12.98 2.57
C ILE A 133 8.39 -12.00 3.24
N LEU A 134 7.08 -12.15 3.00
CA LEU A 134 6.06 -11.32 3.64
C LEU A 134 6.00 -11.53 5.15
N ASP A 135 6.09 -12.78 5.61
CA ASP A 135 6.11 -13.10 7.03
C ASP A 135 7.43 -12.66 7.67
N GLU A 136 8.55 -12.71 6.95
CA GLU A 136 9.85 -12.17 7.39
C GLU A 136 9.79 -10.65 7.53
N VAL A 137 9.29 -9.95 6.51
CA VAL A 137 9.02 -8.51 6.50
C VAL A 137 8.09 -8.18 7.67
N ARG A 138 6.94 -8.85 7.82
CA ARG A 138 6.01 -8.64 8.95
C ARG A 138 6.64 -8.89 10.31
N ARG A 139 7.55 -9.87 10.45
CA ARG A 139 8.28 -10.09 11.70
C ARG A 139 9.28 -8.96 11.99
N MET A 140 9.88 -8.38 10.96
CA MET A 140 10.75 -7.20 11.08
C MET A 140 9.95 -5.92 11.38
N PHE A 141 8.65 -5.91 11.09
CA PHE A 141 7.77 -4.76 11.24
C PHE A 141 6.56 -5.11 12.11
N PRO A 142 6.62 -4.96 13.45
CA PRO A 142 5.47 -5.17 14.31
C PRO A 142 4.40 -4.13 13.98
N VAL A 143 3.50 -4.47 13.06
CA VAL A 143 2.25 -3.74 12.86
C VAL A 143 1.41 -4.11 14.07
N GLU A 144 1.05 -3.11 14.89
CA GLU A 144 0.05 -3.35 15.94
C GLU A 144 -1.15 -4.05 15.31
N PRO A 145 -1.60 -5.19 15.88
CA PRO A 145 -2.75 -5.89 15.33
C PRO A 145 -3.91 -4.91 15.25
N ILE A 146 -4.46 -4.75 14.05
CA ILE A 146 -5.79 -4.16 13.91
C ILE A 146 -6.70 -5.13 14.64
N HIS A 147 -7.15 -4.72 15.83
CA HIS A 147 -8.08 -5.49 16.63
C HIS A 147 -9.29 -5.91 15.77
N ASP A 148 -9.72 -7.14 16.02
CA ASP A 148 -10.96 -7.80 15.60
C ASP A 148 -10.87 -8.65 14.32
N GLU A 149 -10.08 -9.74 14.42
CA GLU A 149 -10.54 -11.02 13.88
C GLU A 149 -11.66 -11.52 14.80
N HIS A 150 -12.91 -11.11 14.53
CA HIS A 150 -14.04 -11.93 14.98
C HIS A 150 -14.03 -13.22 14.17
N SER A 151 -13.93 -14.34 14.88
CA SER A 151 -14.10 -15.65 14.27
C SER A 151 -15.56 -15.79 13.86
N LEU A 152 -15.81 -16.47 12.73
CA LEU A 152 -17.17 -16.88 12.37
C LEU A 152 -17.77 -17.87 13.39
N ASP A 153 -16.95 -18.40 14.29
CA ASP A 153 -17.36 -19.24 15.41
C ASP A 153 -17.89 -18.43 16.62
N ASP A 154 -17.80 -17.09 16.60
CA ASP A 154 -18.31 -16.22 17.68
C ASP A 154 -19.80 -15.82 17.49
N LEU A 155 -20.46 -16.38 16.47
CA LEU A 155 -21.88 -16.20 16.20
C LEU A 155 -22.66 -17.47 16.56
N ASP A 156 -22.81 -17.70 17.86
CA ASP A 156 -23.86 -18.56 18.43
C ASP A 156 -25.16 -17.78 18.65
#